data_AF-A0A3B0U5T7-F1
#
_entry.id   AF-A0A3B0U5T7-F1
#
_cell.length_a   1.000
_cell.length_b   1.000
_cell.length_c   1.000
_cell.angle_alpha   90.00
_cell.angle_beta   90.00
_cell.angle_gamma   90.00
#
_symmetry.space_group_name_H-M   'P 1'
#
loop_
_entity.id
_entity.type
_entity.pdbx_description
1 polymer ?
#
loop_
_entity_poly.entity_id
_entity_poly.type
_entity_poly.pdbx_seq_one_letter_code
_entity_poly.pdbx_strand_id
1 'polypeptide(L)'
;NHSGYNTSSWNFFDRERFKISPAGGEFSYYTNYDQRNVLNPDEGAYGVPYEIFAQNFHITYINGNDQNRYQTLARIKEASMNSGYKFKLTSFKTKSDSSIVEVINLGVAPIYIDAFVTVNGVRSTESLKLLSPDETRLFHVSAGGDNATITIESDDILDTETIQYFGTVNEYVRYTMPDIVLGSDSNESLSPFNVYPTITDRGRVNISHQGNQPFNFELYNMQGKLLTTKKNSFATYINVSSYPKGLYLLVLKSVDNYFLKQKLVFR
;
A
#
# COMPACT_ATOMS: atom_id res chain seq x y z
N ASN A 1 -25.31 17.49 -23.08
CA ASN A 1 -24.80 16.74 -21.91
C ASN A 1 -23.29 16.60 -22.09
N HIS A 2 -22.50 17.20 -21.18
CA HIS A 2 -21.04 17.25 -21.26
C HIS A 2 -20.36 15.91 -21.03
N SER A 3 -20.97 15.00 -20.26
CA SER A 3 -20.46 13.63 -20.12
C SER A 3 -20.41 12.94 -21.48
N GLY A 4 -21.39 13.20 -22.36
CA GLY A 4 -21.41 12.70 -23.73
C GLY A 4 -20.29 13.26 -24.61
N TYR A 5 -20.01 14.56 -24.53
CA TYR A 5 -18.99 15.20 -25.38
C TYR A 5 -17.57 14.76 -25.00
N ASN A 6 -17.19 14.84 -23.72
CA ASN A 6 -15.85 14.41 -23.29
C ASN A 6 -15.63 12.92 -23.55
N THR A 7 -16.63 12.10 -23.28
CA THR A 7 -16.55 10.67 -23.59
C THR A 7 -16.38 10.43 -25.09
N SER A 8 -17.09 11.17 -25.94
CA SER A 8 -16.94 11.06 -27.41
C SER A 8 -15.55 11.47 -27.87
N SER A 9 -14.99 12.55 -27.31
CA SER A 9 -13.63 13.02 -27.62
C SER A 9 -12.58 11.99 -27.20
N TRP A 10 -12.70 11.41 -26.00
CA TRP A 10 -11.78 10.35 -25.56
C TRP A 10 -11.96 9.05 -26.37
N ASN A 11 -13.18 8.71 -26.77
CA ASN A 11 -13.44 7.57 -27.65
C ASN A 11 -12.81 7.75 -29.04
N PHE A 12 -12.78 8.99 -29.56
CA PHE A 12 -12.13 9.29 -30.83
C PHE A 12 -10.62 8.99 -30.81
N PHE A 13 -9.94 9.21 -29.68
CA PHE A 13 -8.51 8.96 -29.52
C PHE A 13 -8.14 7.50 -29.23
N ASP A 14 -9.11 6.59 -29.29
CA ASP A 14 -9.02 5.21 -28.81
C ASP A 14 -8.90 5.12 -27.28
N ARG A 15 -9.86 4.40 -26.69
CA ARG A 15 -9.95 4.15 -25.24
C ARG A 15 -8.81 3.30 -24.72
N GLU A 16 -8.09 2.60 -25.59
CA GLU A 16 -6.93 1.77 -25.25
C GLU A 16 -5.60 2.48 -25.46
N ARG A 17 -5.59 3.71 -26.00
CA ARG A 17 -4.36 4.48 -26.28
C ARG A 17 -3.48 4.67 -25.04
N PHE A 18 -4.09 4.76 -23.85
CA PHE A 18 -3.38 4.88 -22.58
C PHE A 18 -2.38 3.74 -22.32
N LYS A 19 -2.52 2.59 -22.98
CA LYS A 19 -1.55 1.49 -22.84
C LYS A 19 -0.18 1.82 -23.43
N ILE A 20 -0.10 2.81 -24.31
CA ILE A 20 1.13 3.15 -25.05
C ILE A 20 1.45 4.65 -25.06
N SER A 21 0.52 5.51 -24.62
CA SER A 21 0.73 6.97 -24.59
C SER A 21 -0.07 7.64 -23.48
N PRO A 22 0.49 8.64 -22.79
CA PRO A 22 -0.20 9.29 -21.67
C PRO A 22 -1.50 9.98 -22.11
N ALA A 23 -2.44 10.01 -21.17
CA ALA A 23 -3.68 10.76 -21.26
C ALA A 23 -3.69 11.83 -20.15
N GLY A 24 -3.95 13.08 -20.52
CA GLY A 24 -3.90 14.21 -19.61
C GLY A 24 -4.22 15.51 -20.31
N GLY A 25 -4.09 16.62 -19.60
CA GLY A 25 -4.41 17.95 -20.14
C GLY A 25 -4.84 18.91 -19.04
N GLU A 26 -5.79 19.79 -19.34
CA GLU A 26 -6.36 20.75 -18.41
C GLU A 26 -7.80 20.40 -18.08
N PHE A 27 -8.24 20.67 -16.85
CA PHE A 27 -9.67 20.65 -16.56
C PHE A 27 -10.37 21.76 -17.34
N SER A 28 -11.38 21.39 -18.13
CA SER A 28 -12.30 22.37 -18.70
C SER A 28 -13.40 22.69 -17.68
N TYR A 29 -13.25 23.82 -16.98
CA TYR A 29 -14.29 24.34 -16.09
C TYR A 29 -15.27 25.20 -16.88
N TYR A 30 -16.56 24.88 -16.85
CA TYR A 30 -17.59 25.76 -17.44
C TYR A 30 -18.33 26.58 -16.39
N THR A 31 -18.14 26.28 -15.11
CA THR A 31 -18.70 27.03 -14.00
C THR A 31 -17.68 27.23 -12.88
N ASN A 32 -17.85 28.33 -12.13
CA ASN A 32 -17.08 28.57 -10.90
C ASN A 32 -17.33 27.49 -9.85
N TYR A 33 -18.50 26.85 -9.86
CA TYR A 33 -18.81 25.75 -8.96
C TYR A 33 -17.92 24.54 -9.27
N ASP A 34 -17.87 24.12 -10.54
CA ASP A 34 -17.05 22.98 -10.95
C ASP A 34 -15.56 23.24 -10.70
N GLN A 35 -15.08 24.46 -10.96
CA GLN A 35 -13.69 24.80 -10.67
C GLN A 35 -13.35 24.66 -9.18
N ARG A 36 -14.25 25.08 -8.28
CA ARG A 36 -14.03 24.98 -6.84
C ARG A 36 -14.08 23.54 -6.34
N ASN A 37 -14.98 22.75 -6.92
CA ASN A 37 -15.36 21.44 -6.40
C ASN A 37 -14.75 20.26 -7.17
N VAL A 38 -13.97 20.49 -8.24
CA VAL A 38 -13.43 19.40 -9.09
C VAL A 38 -12.65 18.33 -8.32
N LEU A 39 -11.95 18.72 -7.24
CA LEU A 39 -11.24 17.77 -6.39
C LEU A 39 -12.03 17.39 -5.13
N ASN A 40 -13.24 17.87 -4.90
CA ASN A 40 -14.02 17.37 -3.76
C ASN A 40 -14.37 15.89 -3.99
N PRO A 41 -14.05 14.98 -3.05
CA PRO A 41 -14.18 13.54 -3.26
C PRO A 41 -15.64 13.08 -3.37
N ASP A 42 -16.58 13.81 -2.78
CA ASP A 42 -18.00 13.45 -2.78
C ASP A 42 -18.82 14.19 -3.87
N GLU A 43 -18.27 15.28 -4.43
CA GLU A 43 -18.97 16.12 -5.40
C GLU A 43 -18.29 16.09 -6.77
N GLY A 44 -17.00 16.41 -6.81
CA GLY A 44 -16.25 16.59 -8.05
C GLY A 44 -16.85 17.63 -9.00
N ALA A 45 -16.41 17.62 -10.26
CA ALA A 45 -17.01 18.45 -11.30
C ALA A 45 -18.24 17.74 -11.89
N TYR A 46 -19.35 18.47 -12.07
CA TYR A 46 -20.62 17.90 -12.55
C TYR A 46 -21.14 16.68 -11.76
N GLY A 47 -20.82 16.58 -10.47
CA GLY A 47 -21.23 15.45 -9.64
C GLY A 47 -20.38 14.18 -9.81
N VAL A 48 -19.21 14.28 -10.46
CA VAL A 48 -18.31 13.14 -10.67
C VAL A 48 -16.98 13.38 -9.96
N PRO A 49 -16.63 12.58 -8.94
CA PRO A 49 -15.34 12.66 -8.27
C PRO A 49 -14.17 12.51 -9.23
N TYR A 50 -13.09 13.25 -8.97
CA TYR A 50 -11.89 13.23 -9.81
C TYR A 50 -11.34 11.82 -10.01
N GLU A 51 -11.28 11.02 -8.95
CA GLU A 51 -10.75 9.66 -8.96
C GLU A 51 -11.52 8.76 -9.95
N ILE A 52 -12.85 8.92 -10.01
CA ILE A 52 -13.71 8.19 -10.96
C ILE A 52 -13.43 8.67 -12.39
N PHE A 53 -13.27 9.98 -12.59
CA PHE A 53 -12.88 10.53 -13.89
C PHE A 53 -11.50 10.02 -14.33
N ALA A 54 -10.50 10.05 -13.45
CA ALA A 54 -9.15 9.61 -13.72
C ALA A 54 -9.10 8.12 -14.07
N GLN A 55 -9.86 7.30 -13.35
CA GLN A 55 -10.02 5.87 -13.65
C GLN A 55 -10.72 5.65 -14.99
N ASN A 56 -11.80 6.38 -15.25
CA ASN A 56 -12.58 6.23 -16.48
C ASN A 56 -11.82 6.65 -17.73
N PHE A 57 -10.80 7.51 -17.65
CA PHE A 57 -10.08 8.00 -18.82
C PHE A 57 -8.57 7.74 -18.75
N HIS A 58 -8.13 6.91 -17.79
CA HIS A 58 -6.73 6.54 -17.60
C HIS A 58 -5.79 7.74 -17.50
N ILE A 59 -6.22 8.74 -16.73
CA ILE A 59 -5.54 10.03 -16.62
C ILE A 59 -4.21 9.88 -15.88
N THR A 60 -3.17 10.45 -16.46
CA THR A 60 -1.77 10.37 -16.02
C THR A 60 -1.28 11.67 -15.39
N TYR A 61 -1.79 12.81 -15.87
CA TYR A 61 -1.49 14.14 -15.34
C TYR A 61 -2.64 15.10 -15.68
N ILE A 62 -2.87 16.10 -14.83
CA ILE A 62 -3.82 17.19 -15.08
C ILE A 62 -3.26 18.52 -14.58
N ASN A 63 -3.39 19.54 -15.41
CA ASN A 63 -3.21 20.93 -15.05
C ASN A 63 -4.49 21.42 -14.36
N GLY A 64 -4.43 21.55 -13.04
CA GLY A 64 -5.51 22.09 -12.21
C GLY A 64 -5.34 23.58 -11.97
N ASN A 65 -5.71 24.41 -12.95
CA ASN A 65 -5.53 25.86 -12.83
C ASN A 65 -6.26 26.42 -11.59
N ASP A 66 -5.55 27.26 -10.83
CA ASP A 66 -5.99 27.90 -9.59
C ASP A 66 -6.50 26.96 -8.48
N GLN A 67 -6.28 25.64 -8.58
CA GLN A 67 -6.81 24.69 -7.58
C GLN A 67 -6.28 24.92 -6.17
N ASN A 68 -5.07 25.48 -6.03
CA ASN A 68 -4.52 25.88 -4.73
C ASN A 68 -5.31 26.99 -4.01
N ARG A 69 -6.22 27.69 -4.71
CA ARG A 69 -7.14 28.68 -4.11
C ARG A 69 -8.39 28.03 -3.49
N TYR A 70 -8.70 26.79 -3.88
CA TYR A 70 -9.94 26.11 -3.51
C TYR A 70 -9.70 24.84 -2.70
N GLN A 71 -8.54 24.21 -2.88
CA GLN A 71 -8.21 22.90 -2.33
C GLN A 71 -6.89 22.97 -1.57
N THR A 72 -6.79 22.15 -0.52
CA THR A 72 -5.53 22.05 0.24
C THR A 72 -4.46 21.37 -0.61
N LEU A 73 -3.18 21.69 -0.36
CA LEU A 73 -2.06 20.99 -1.02
C LEU A 73 -2.08 19.48 -0.75
N ALA A 74 -2.55 19.06 0.43
CA ALA A 74 -2.73 17.65 0.77
C ALA A 74 -3.75 16.98 -0.15
N ARG A 75 -4.89 17.63 -0.41
CA ARG A 75 -5.91 17.12 -1.33
C ARG A 75 -5.44 17.10 -2.78
N ILE A 76 -4.73 18.14 -3.22
CA ILE A 76 -4.13 18.19 -4.56
C ILE A 76 -3.12 17.06 -4.73
N LYS A 77 -2.26 16.83 -3.72
CA LYS A 77 -1.32 15.71 -3.69
C LYS A 77 -2.07 14.37 -3.77
N GLU A 78 -3.10 14.18 -2.96
CA GLU A 78 -3.90 12.95 -2.96
C GLU A 78 -4.51 12.67 -4.34
N ALA A 79 -5.18 13.66 -4.95
CA ALA A 79 -5.74 13.53 -6.30
C ALA A 79 -4.65 13.19 -7.32
N SER A 80 -3.49 13.87 -7.26
CA SER A 80 -2.35 13.58 -8.14
C SER A 80 -1.87 12.14 -8.00
N MET A 81 -1.81 11.61 -6.77
CA MET A 81 -1.42 10.22 -6.48
C MET A 81 -2.48 9.17 -6.90
N ASN A 82 -3.70 9.59 -7.25
CA ASN A 82 -4.73 8.74 -7.84
C ASN A 82 -4.73 8.78 -9.39
N SER A 83 -3.76 9.49 -9.98
CA SER A 83 -3.53 9.53 -11.43
C SER A 83 -2.32 8.66 -11.78
N GLY A 84 -2.25 8.16 -13.01
CA GLY A 84 -1.08 7.46 -13.50
C GLY A 84 -0.87 6.08 -12.85
N TYR A 85 0.40 5.73 -12.66
CA TYR A 85 0.82 4.44 -12.12
C TYR A 85 0.74 4.39 -10.59
N LYS A 86 0.59 3.18 -10.04
CA LYS A 86 0.64 2.93 -8.61
C LYS A 86 1.17 1.53 -8.34
N PHE A 87 2.48 1.39 -8.25
CA PHE A 87 3.10 0.08 -8.12
C PHE A 87 2.92 -0.52 -6.72
N LYS A 88 2.66 -1.83 -6.69
CA LYS A 88 2.72 -2.64 -5.48
C LYS A 88 3.57 -3.87 -5.74
N LEU A 89 4.54 -4.11 -4.88
CA LEU A 89 5.30 -5.34 -4.83
C LEU A 89 4.47 -6.38 -4.08
N THR A 90 4.12 -7.47 -4.75
CA THR A 90 3.29 -8.56 -4.20
C THR A 90 4.12 -9.75 -3.75
N SER A 91 5.33 -9.91 -4.29
CA SER A 91 6.27 -10.96 -3.89
C SER A 91 7.71 -10.51 -4.08
N PHE A 92 8.59 -10.94 -3.18
CA PHE A 92 10.04 -10.82 -3.31
C PHE A 92 10.69 -12.16 -2.95
N LYS A 93 11.39 -12.77 -3.90
CA LYS A 93 12.12 -14.03 -3.70
C LYS A 93 13.57 -13.79 -4.05
N THR A 94 14.49 -14.04 -3.11
CA THR A 94 15.91 -13.77 -3.29
C THR A 94 16.77 -14.98 -2.95
N LYS A 95 17.92 -15.07 -3.60
CA LYS A 95 19.11 -15.85 -3.23
C LYS A 95 20.27 -14.88 -3.02
N SER A 96 21.50 -15.38 -2.88
CA SER A 96 22.70 -14.53 -2.72
C SER A 96 23.03 -13.67 -3.95
N ASP A 97 22.70 -14.15 -5.15
CA ASP A 97 23.14 -13.58 -6.43
C ASP A 97 21.99 -13.15 -7.36
N SER A 98 20.75 -13.41 -6.95
CA SER A 98 19.60 -13.27 -7.82
C SER A 98 18.32 -13.03 -7.04
N SER A 99 17.43 -12.25 -7.64
CA SER A 99 16.10 -11.97 -7.11
C SER A 99 15.04 -12.02 -8.19
N ILE A 100 13.81 -12.32 -7.77
CA ILE A 100 12.59 -12.20 -8.55
C ILE A 100 11.62 -11.33 -7.75
N VAL A 101 11.19 -10.23 -8.35
CA VAL A 101 10.22 -9.31 -7.76
C VAL A 101 8.93 -9.37 -8.57
N GLU A 102 7.80 -9.61 -7.92
CA GLU A 102 6.49 -9.53 -8.55
C GLU A 102 5.88 -8.15 -8.28
N VAL A 103 5.49 -7.45 -9.34
CA VAL A 103 4.91 -6.11 -9.26
C VAL A 103 3.58 -6.08 -9.99
N ILE A 104 2.57 -5.50 -9.33
CA ILE A 104 1.28 -5.14 -9.92
C ILE A 104 1.16 -3.61 -10.02
N ASN A 105 0.57 -3.11 -11.09
CA ASN A 105 0.18 -1.70 -11.19
C ASN A 105 -1.28 -1.53 -10.74
N LEU A 106 -1.50 -0.97 -9.55
CA LEU A 106 -2.82 -0.62 -9.01
C LEU A 106 -3.30 0.78 -9.45
N GLY A 107 -2.56 1.41 -10.37
CA GLY A 107 -2.85 2.73 -10.87
C GLY A 107 -3.93 2.70 -11.95
N VAL A 108 -4.27 3.87 -12.45
CA VAL A 108 -5.22 4.02 -13.55
C VAL A 108 -4.52 4.04 -14.92
N ALA A 109 -3.20 4.12 -14.98
CA ALA A 109 -2.43 4.06 -16.23
C ALA A 109 -1.00 3.53 -16.02
N PRO A 110 -0.27 3.16 -17.08
CA PRO A 110 1.13 2.78 -16.99
C PRO A 110 2.07 3.95 -16.64
N ILE A 111 3.33 3.60 -16.34
CA ILE A 111 4.47 4.51 -16.48
C ILE A 111 4.97 4.47 -17.93
N TYR A 112 5.31 5.62 -18.50
CA TYR A 112 5.72 5.73 -19.93
C TYR A 112 7.23 5.98 -20.12
N ILE A 113 7.96 6.13 -19.02
CA ILE A 113 9.42 6.21 -18.99
C ILE A 113 10.01 4.86 -18.59
N ASP A 114 11.27 4.64 -18.93
CA ASP A 114 11.96 3.41 -18.56
C ASP A 114 12.28 3.46 -17.06
N ALA A 115 11.57 2.63 -16.29
CA ALA A 115 11.79 2.45 -14.87
C ALA A 115 12.09 0.97 -14.57
N PHE A 116 13.03 0.70 -13.69
CA PHE A 116 13.50 -0.66 -13.41
C PHE A 116 13.37 -0.94 -11.93
N VAL A 117 12.85 -2.12 -11.59
CA VAL A 117 13.04 -2.65 -10.24
C VAL A 117 14.53 -2.89 -10.04
N THR A 118 15.09 -2.43 -8.93
CA THR A 118 16.50 -2.70 -8.59
C THR A 118 16.62 -3.42 -7.25
N VAL A 119 17.66 -4.23 -7.13
CA VAL A 119 18.05 -4.89 -5.87
C VAL A 119 19.50 -4.57 -5.62
N ASN A 120 19.78 -3.93 -4.48
CA ASN A 120 21.13 -3.44 -4.12
C ASN A 120 21.77 -2.59 -5.24
N GLY A 121 20.95 -1.76 -5.92
CA GLY A 121 21.39 -0.90 -7.01
C GLY A 121 21.59 -1.61 -8.36
N VAL A 122 21.33 -2.91 -8.47
CA VAL A 122 21.36 -3.64 -9.74
C VAL A 122 19.97 -3.67 -10.35
N ARG A 123 19.84 -3.18 -11.59
CA ARG A 123 18.56 -3.15 -12.32
C ARG A 123 18.09 -4.53 -12.76
N SER A 124 16.78 -4.67 -12.86
CA SER A 124 16.14 -5.78 -13.57
C SER A 124 16.43 -5.73 -15.07
N THR A 125 16.28 -6.88 -15.73
CA THR A 125 16.43 -6.99 -17.19
C THR A 125 15.32 -6.30 -17.97
N GLU A 126 14.15 -6.14 -17.36
CA GLU A 126 12.95 -5.61 -17.99
C GLU A 126 12.48 -4.35 -17.27
N SER A 127 11.94 -3.40 -18.05
CA SER A 127 11.34 -2.18 -17.50
C SER A 127 9.89 -2.40 -17.07
N LEU A 128 9.48 -1.66 -16.04
CA LEU A 128 8.09 -1.42 -15.62
C LEU A 128 7.29 -0.59 -16.63
N LYS A 129 7.96 -0.01 -17.63
CA LYS A 129 7.36 0.76 -18.71
C LYS A 129 6.23 -0.03 -19.38
N LEU A 130 5.08 0.65 -19.52
CA LEU A 130 3.84 0.09 -20.07
C LEU A 130 3.25 -1.10 -19.28
N LEU A 131 3.64 -1.33 -18.01
CA LEU A 131 2.91 -2.23 -17.13
C LEU A 131 1.49 -1.69 -16.90
N SER A 132 0.50 -2.33 -17.51
CA SER A 132 -0.88 -1.84 -17.55
C SER A 132 -1.57 -1.91 -16.18
N PRO A 133 -2.63 -1.11 -15.95
CA PRO A 133 -3.49 -1.27 -14.78
C PRO A 133 -3.92 -2.72 -14.57
N ASP A 134 -3.86 -3.17 -13.32
CA ASP A 134 -4.12 -4.54 -12.86
C ASP A 134 -3.22 -5.63 -13.47
N GLU A 135 -2.27 -5.26 -14.34
CA GLU A 135 -1.26 -6.19 -14.86
C GLU A 135 -0.21 -6.46 -13.78
N THR A 136 0.15 -7.74 -13.67
CA THR A 136 1.20 -8.23 -12.79
C THR A 136 2.34 -8.81 -13.62
N ARG A 137 3.59 -8.48 -13.29
CA ARG A 137 4.77 -9.00 -13.98
C ARG A 137 5.87 -9.37 -12.99
N LEU A 138 6.67 -10.37 -13.38
CA LEU A 138 7.88 -10.79 -12.67
C LEU A 138 9.10 -10.07 -13.26
N PHE A 139 9.93 -9.51 -12.38
CA PHE A 139 11.15 -8.81 -12.72
C PHE A 139 12.35 -9.57 -12.16
N HIS A 140 13.23 -10.00 -13.05
CA HIS A 140 14.44 -10.72 -12.70
C HIS A 140 15.59 -9.73 -12.50
N VAL A 141 16.30 -9.85 -11.37
CA VAL A 141 17.43 -9.00 -11.01
C VAL A 141 18.63 -9.88 -10.66
N SER A 142 19.78 -9.60 -11.27
CA SER A 142 21.06 -10.30 -11.01
C SER A 142 21.75 -9.77 -9.75
N ALA A 143 20.98 -9.65 -8.67
CA ALA A 143 21.45 -9.32 -7.33
C ALA A 143 20.47 -9.86 -6.30
N GLY A 144 20.97 -10.09 -5.09
CA GLY A 144 20.16 -10.55 -3.96
C GLY A 144 20.89 -10.40 -2.64
N GLY A 145 20.51 -11.22 -1.67
CA GLY A 145 21.09 -11.27 -0.33
C GLY A 145 20.05 -11.13 0.76
N ASP A 146 20.43 -11.51 1.98
CA ASP A 146 19.51 -11.57 3.14
C ASP A 146 19.00 -10.20 3.59
N ASN A 147 19.67 -9.12 3.20
CA ASN A 147 19.29 -7.72 3.48
C ASN A 147 19.18 -6.89 2.20
N ALA A 148 18.66 -7.49 1.14
CA ALA A 148 18.46 -6.83 -0.13
C ALA A 148 17.60 -5.55 0.00
N THR A 149 18.12 -4.44 -0.52
CA THR A 149 17.38 -3.18 -0.63
C THR A 149 16.73 -3.11 -2.00
N ILE A 150 15.40 -2.93 -2.03
CA ILE A 150 14.64 -2.84 -3.28
C ILE A 150 14.28 -1.38 -3.54
N THR A 151 14.54 -0.90 -4.74
CA THR A 151 14.08 0.42 -5.21
C THR A 151 13.46 0.29 -6.61
N ILE A 152 12.89 1.39 -7.10
CA ILE A 152 12.54 1.55 -8.51
C ILE A 152 13.30 2.78 -9.01
N GLU A 153 14.10 2.59 -10.04
CA GLU A 153 15.02 3.62 -10.58
C GLU A 153 14.72 3.90 -12.04
N SER A 154 14.92 5.15 -12.45
CA SER A 154 14.80 5.60 -13.82
C SER A 154 15.86 6.67 -14.09
N ASP A 155 16.38 6.71 -15.32
CA ASP A 155 17.29 7.78 -15.76
C ASP A 155 16.53 9.07 -16.13
N ASP A 156 15.20 9.01 -16.19
CA ASP A 156 14.32 10.10 -16.63
C ASP A 156 13.71 10.91 -15.46
N ILE A 157 14.14 10.68 -14.22
CA ILE A 157 13.74 11.43 -13.01
C ILE A 157 14.94 12.12 -12.38
N LEU A 158 14.71 13.14 -11.55
CA LEU A 158 15.80 13.82 -10.85
C LEU A 158 16.38 12.95 -9.74
N ASP A 159 17.68 13.12 -9.42
CA ASP A 159 18.34 12.43 -8.30
C ASP A 159 17.67 12.64 -6.93
N THR A 160 16.89 13.71 -6.79
CA THR A 160 16.11 14.03 -5.59
C THR A 160 14.74 13.36 -5.55
N GLU A 161 14.33 12.72 -6.64
CA GLU A 161 13.02 12.09 -6.80
C GLU A 161 13.12 10.58 -6.60
N THR A 162 12.02 9.97 -6.20
CA THR A 162 11.93 8.52 -6.01
C THR A 162 10.62 8.01 -6.58
N ILE A 163 10.68 6.90 -7.30
CA ILE A 163 9.48 6.17 -7.71
C ILE A 163 9.01 5.35 -6.52
N GLN A 164 7.95 5.83 -5.88
CA GLN A 164 7.36 5.18 -4.72
C GLN A 164 6.57 3.93 -5.14
N TYR A 165 6.57 2.94 -4.26
CA TYR A 165 5.78 1.73 -4.39
C TYR A 165 5.21 1.30 -3.04
N PHE A 166 4.11 0.56 -3.07
CA PHE A 166 3.63 -0.18 -1.91
C PHE A 166 4.36 -1.51 -1.83
N GLY A 167 4.74 -1.93 -0.64
CA GLY A 167 5.26 -3.27 -0.40
C GLY A 167 4.55 -3.87 0.80
N THR A 168 4.42 -5.19 0.83
CA THR A 168 4.24 -5.86 2.12
C THR A 168 5.45 -5.52 2.97
N VAL A 169 5.22 -4.84 4.10
CA VAL A 169 6.18 -4.80 5.20
C VAL A 169 6.61 -6.24 5.42
N ASN A 170 7.93 -6.49 5.37
CA ASN A 170 8.53 -7.78 5.64
C ASN A 170 8.13 -8.27 7.05
N GLU A 171 6.98 -8.91 7.20
CA GLU A 171 6.94 -10.07 8.08
C GLU A 171 7.73 -11.14 7.34
N TYR A 172 9.02 -11.21 7.63
CA TYR A 172 9.83 -12.38 7.35
C TYR A 172 9.15 -13.57 8.03
N VAL A 173 8.17 -14.20 7.37
CA VAL A 173 7.79 -15.56 7.69
C VAL A 173 8.92 -16.40 7.14
N ARG A 174 10.03 -16.43 7.88
CA ARG A 174 10.97 -17.54 7.79
C ARG A 174 10.11 -18.76 8.09
N TYR A 175 9.86 -19.59 7.08
CA TYR A 175 9.66 -21.00 7.34
C TYR A 175 11.01 -21.50 7.89
N THR A 176 11.26 -21.29 9.17
CA THR A 176 12.30 -22.03 9.86
C THR A 176 11.81 -23.47 9.88
N MET A 177 12.49 -24.33 9.12
CA MET A 177 12.42 -25.76 9.37
C MET A 177 12.73 -25.99 10.85
N PRO A 178 12.06 -26.95 11.52
CA PRO A 178 12.42 -27.31 12.88
C PRO A 178 13.86 -27.82 12.85
N ASP A 179 14.63 -27.40 13.85
CA ASP A 179 16.01 -27.80 14.14
C ASP A 179 17.10 -27.01 13.42
N ILE A 180 17.44 -25.84 13.97
CA ILE A 180 18.79 -25.47 14.44
C ILE A 180 18.69 -24.12 15.17
N VAL A 181 19.18 -24.07 16.40
CA VAL A 181 19.33 -22.87 17.24
C VAL A 181 20.82 -22.50 17.31
N LEU A 182 21.09 -21.21 17.59
CA LEU A 182 22.31 -20.51 18.02
C LEU A 182 22.88 -19.59 16.91
N GLY A 183 23.05 -18.26 17.07
CA GLY A 183 22.80 -17.30 18.15
C GLY A 183 23.24 -15.88 17.71
N SER A 184 22.59 -14.85 18.28
CA SER A 184 23.01 -13.43 18.54
C SER A 184 24.05 -12.74 17.62
N ASP A 185 23.82 -11.55 17.03
CA ASP A 185 23.41 -10.30 17.66
C ASP A 185 22.72 -9.29 16.71
N SER A 186 21.63 -8.70 17.22
CA SER A 186 20.95 -7.38 17.03
C SER A 186 21.33 -6.44 15.87
N ASN A 187 20.40 -5.78 15.16
CA ASN A 187 19.24 -5.02 15.66
C ASN A 187 18.01 -5.13 14.75
N GLU A 188 16.91 -5.48 15.38
CA GLU A 188 15.58 -5.67 14.81
C GLU A 188 14.78 -4.36 14.85
N SER A 189 13.75 -4.24 14.02
CA SER A 189 12.50 -3.63 14.48
C SER A 189 11.54 -4.78 14.79
N LEU A 190 11.75 -5.44 15.94
CA LEU A 190 10.70 -6.26 16.53
C LEU A 190 9.59 -5.32 16.94
N SER A 191 8.34 -5.76 16.71
CA SER A 191 7.20 -5.10 17.32
C SER A 191 7.46 -4.91 18.82
N PRO A 192 7.18 -3.72 19.39
CA PRO A 192 7.35 -3.52 20.83
C PRO A 192 6.32 -4.32 21.64
N PHE A 193 5.39 -5.03 21.01
CA PHE A 193 4.40 -5.84 21.69
C PHE A 193 4.89 -7.27 21.93
N ASN A 194 4.71 -7.77 23.15
CA ASN A 194 4.83 -9.18 23.48
C ASN A 194 3.44 -9.78 23.69
N VAL A 195 3.06 -10.75 22.87
CA VAL A 195 1.78 -11.47 22.97
C VAL A 195 2.02 -12.96 23.15
N TYR A 196 1.60 -13.53 24.27
CA TYR A 196 1.82 -14.95 24.55
C TYR A 196 0.84 -15.55 25.58
N PRO A 197 0.47 -16.83 25.43
CA PRO A 197 0.69 -17.65 24.24
C PRO A 197 -0.24 -17.23 23.09
N THR A 198 0.15 -17.50 21.84
CA THR A 198 -0.70 -17.27 20.65
C THR A 198 -1.58 -18.48 20.31
N ILE A 199 -1.32 -19.63 20.92
CA ILE A 199 -2.13 -20.84 20.85
C ILE A 199 -2.38 -21.31 22.29
N THR A 200 -3.65 -21.44 22.70
CA THR A 200 -4.00 -21.86 24.07
C THR A 200 -5.31 -22.63 24.07
N ASP A 201 -5.37 -23.69 24.86
CA ASP A 201 -6.49 -24.62 25.04
C ASP A 201 -7.37 -24.27 26.26
N ARG A 202 -6.85 -23.44 27.18
CA ARG A 202 -7.52 -22.81 28.33
C ARG A 202 -6.58 -21.76 28.95
N GLY A 203 -7.14 -20.68 29.50
CA GLY A 203 -6.40 -19.74 30.35
C GLY A 203 -6.41 -18.29 29.87
N ARG A 204 -5.23 -17.68 29.76
CA ARG A 204 -5.05 -16.24 29.47
C ARG A 204 -4.03 -16.02 28.35
N VAL A 205 -4.31 -15.07 27.47
CA VAL A 205 -3.32 -14.50 26.53
C VAL A 205 -2.80 -13.22 27.16
N ASN A 206 -1.51 -13.18 27.50
CA ASN A 206 -0.85 -12.02 28.05
C ASN A 206 -0.39 -11.09 26.93
N ILE A 207 -0.48 -9.80 27.19
CA ILE A 207 -0.13 -8.73 26.26
C ILE A 207 0.66 -7.69 27.04
N SER A 208 1.85 -7.34 26.57
CA SER A 208 2.64 -6.24 27.14
C SER A 208 3.34 -5.45 26.04
N HIS A 209 3.78 -4.24 26.38
CA HIS A 209 4.57 -3.37 25.51
C HIS A 209 5.96 -3.18 26.12
N GLN A 210 7.00 -3.34 25.30
CA GLN A 210 8.40 -3.08 25.65
C GLN A 210 8.54 -1.57 25.96
N GLY A 211 9.05 -1.24 27.14
CA GLY A 211 9.05 0.16 27.63
C GLY A 211 7.78 0.58 28.38
N ASN A 212 6.87 -0.36 28.67
CA ASN A 212 5.70 -0.14 29.53
C ASN A 212 4.86 1.08 29.10
N GLN A 213 4.67 1.25 27.80
CA GLN A 213 3.82 2.30 27.25
C GLN A 213 2.35 1.85 27.23
N PRO A 214 1.40 2.78 27.40
CA PRO A 214 0.00 2.46 27.26
C PRO A 214 -0.36 2.12 25.80
N PHE A 215 -1.25 1.15 25.64
CA PHE A 215 -1.76 0.69 24.35
C PHE A 215 -3.24 0.35 24.41
N ASN A 216 -3.86 0.30 23.24
CA ASN A 216 -5.22 -0.17 23.06
C ASN A 216 -5.18 -1.56 22.44
N PHE A 217 -6.14 -2.42 22.80
CA PHE A 217 -6.34 -3.67 22.10
C PHE A 217 -7.79 -3.90 21.72
N GLU A 218 -7.98 -4.63 20.62
CA GLU A 218 -9.26 -5.07 20.08
C GLU A 218 -9.14 -6.53 19.67
N LEU A 219 -10.13 -7.35 20.03
CA LEU A 219 -10.18 -8.77 19.67
C LEU A 219 -11.39 -9.03 18.77
N TYR A 220 -11.16 -9.68 17.64
CA TYR A 220 -12.17 -10.02 16.64
C TYR A 220 -12.27 -11.53 16.45
N ASN A 221 -13.47 -12.03 16.14
CA ASN A 221 -13.63 -13.38 15.60
C ASN A 221 -13.40 -13.42 14.07
N MET A 222 -13.48 -14.60 13.48
CA MET A 222 -13.30 -14.80 12.02
C MET A 222 -14.35 -14.15 11.13
N GLN A 223 -15.50 -13.78 11.68
CA GLN A 223 -16.53 -13.03 10.95
C GLN A 223 -16.29 -11.51 11.03
N GLY A 224 -15.18 -11.07 11.61
CA GLY A 224 -14.86 -9.65 11.81
C GLY A 224 -15.67 -8.98 12.92
N LYS A 225 -16.40 -9.75 13.75
CA LYS A 225 -17.15 -9.21 14.88
C LYS A 225 -16.20 -8.89 16.03
N LEU A 226 -16.23 -7.64 16.49
CA LEU A 226 -15.53 -7.20 17.70
C LEU A 226 -16.10 -7.90 18.95
N LEU A 227 -15.23 -8.54 19.73
CA LEU A 227 -15.58 -9.29 20.93
C LEU A 227 -15.21 -8.56 22.21
N THR A 228 -14.04 -7.92 22.22
CA THR A 228 -13.59 -7.15 23.38
C THR A 228 -12.62 -6.06 22.94
N THR A 229 -12.57 -4.99 23.73
CA THR A 229 -11.60 -3.91 23.58
C THR A 229 -11.19 -3.40 24.96
N LYS A 230 -9.93 -2.99 25.09
CA LYS A 230 -9.48 -2.14 26.21
C LYS A 230 -8.63 -1.01 25.67
N LYS A 231 -8.73 0.13 26.34
CA LYS A 231 -7.94 1.33 26.04
C LYS A 231 -6.94 1.62 27.14
N ASN A 232 -5.83 2.27 26.80
CA ASN A 232 -4.80 2.73 27.74
C ASN A 232 -4.30 1.63 28.71
N SER A 233 -4.17 0.41 28.18
CA SER A 233 -3.66 -0.75 28.90
C SER A 233 -2.13 -0.75 28.89
N PHE A 234 -1.53 -1.15 30.00
CA PHE A 234 -0.12 -1.51 30.07
C PHE A 234 -0.04 -3.05 29.94
N ALA A 235 0.74 -3.75 30.75
CA ALA A 235 0.64 -5.20 30.83
C ALA A 235 -0.80 -5.65 31.18
N THR A 236 -1.41 -6.45 30.32
CA THR A 236 -2.78 -6.96 30.51
C THR A 236 -2.90 -8.38 29.99
N TYR A 237 -4.08 -8.97 30.16
CA TYR A 237 -4.40 -10.25 29.58
C TYR A 237 -5.85 -10.32 29.11
N ILE A 238 -6.08 -11.23 28.17
CA ILE A 238 -7.40 -11.67 27.73
C ILE A 238 -7.66 -13.02 28.37
N ASN A 239 -8.71 -13.14 29.18
CA ASN A 239 -9.17 -14.46 29.62
C ASN A 239 -9.88 -15.12 28.44
N VAL A 240 -9.34 -16.23 27.95
CA VAL A 240 -9.86 -16.87 26.74
C VAL A 240 -10.90 -17.95 27.03
N SER A 241 -11.08 -18.30 28.30
CA SER A 241 -11.93 -19.41 28.72
C SER A 241 -13.42 -19.22 28.40
N SER A 242 -13.85 -17.98 28.16
CA SER A 242 -15.22 -17.62 27.80
C SER A 242 -15.48 -17.57 26.29
N TYR A 243 -14.45 -17.74 25.45
CA TYR A 243 -14.61 -17.72 23.99
C TYR A 243 -14.72 -19.13 23.42
N PRO A 244 -15.52 -19.33 22.35
CA PRO A 244 -15.51 -20.58 21.60
C PRO A 244 -14.12 -20.96 21.10
N LYS A 245 -13.93 -22.24 20.79
CA LYS A 245 -12.73 -22.70 20.08
C LYS A 245 -12.73 -22.13 18.67
N GLY A 246 -11.59 -21.62 18.22
CA GLY A 246 -11.48 -21.02 16.90
C GLY A 246 -10.28 -20.11 16.71
N LEU A 247 -10.30 -19.43 15.56
CA LEU A 247 -9.29 -18.45 15.18
C LEU A 247 -9.78 -17.04 15.52
N TYR A 248 -8.88 -16.21 16.03
CA TYR A 248 -9.16 -14.85 16.45
C TYR A 248 -8.07 -13.90 15.96
N LEU A 249 -8.46 -12.65 15.73
CA LEU A 249 -7.54 -11.58 15.37
C LEU A 249 -7.44 -10.58 16.53
N LEU A 250 -6.24 -10.43 17.07
CA LEU A 250 -5.91 -9.40 18.05
C LEU A 250 -5.27 -8.22 17.32
N VAL A 251 -5.78 -7.03 17.56
CA VAL A 251 -5.25 -5.76 17.04
C VAL A 251 -4.74 -4.94 18.22
N LEU A 252 -3.51 -4.45 18.12
CA LEU A 252 -2.85 -3.64 19.13
C LEU A 252 -2.40 -2.31 18.53
N LYS A 253 -2.65 -1.22 19.26
CA LYS A 253 -2.23 0.13 18.88
C LYS A 253 -1.64 0.87 20.07
N SER A 254 -0.38 1.26 19.99
CA SER A 254 0.29 2.05 21.03
C SER A 254 0.08 3.56 20.82
N VAL A 255 0.48 4.36 21.81
CA VAL A 255 0.42 5.83 21.77
C VAL A 255 1.36 6.46 20.74
N ASP A 256 2.49 5.82 20.45
CA ASP A 256 3.46 6.19 19.42
C ASP A 256 3.09 5.63 18.03
N ASN A 257 1.82 5.23 17.86
CA ASN A 257 1.23 4.75 16.60
C ASN A 257 1.84 3.44 16.05
N TYR A 258 2.57 2.66 16.85
CA TYR A 258 2.86 1.27 16.47
C TYR A 258 1.58 0.45 16.43
N PHE A 259 1.54 -0.44 15.45
CA PHE A 259 0.40 -1.28 15.19
C PHE A 259 0.84 -2.73 15.04
N LEU A 260 0.19 -3.65 15.74
CA LEU A 260 0.40 -5.09 15.58
C LEU A 260 -0.93 -5.79 15.34
N LYS A 261 -0.96 -6.67 14.34
CA LYS A 261 -2.03 -7.64 14.11
C LYS A 261 -1.51 -9.03 14.46
N GLN A 262 -2.07 -9.65 15.49
CA GLN A 262 -1.65 -10.96 15.95
C GLN A 262 -2.78 -11.97 15.78
N LYS A 263 -2.49 -13.08 15.10
CA LYS A 263 -3.38 -14.24 15.02
C LYS A 263 -3.32 -15.04 16.32
N LEU A 264 -4.48 -15.40 16.87
CA LEU A 264 -4.62 -16.24 18.05
C LEU A 264 -5.46 -17.49 17.75
N VAL A 265 -5.10 -18.63 18.33
CA VAL A 265 -5.82 -19.90 18.20
C VAL A 265 -6.30 -20.35 19.58
N PHE A 266 -7.61 -20.40 19.79
CA PHE A 266 -8.21 -20.93 21.02
C PHE A 266 -8.65 -22.37 20.75
N ARG A 267 -8.07 -23.33 21.48
CA ARG A 267 -8.22 -24.78 21.26
C ARG A 267 -9.18 -25.46 22.22
#